data_AF-A0A1S8T004-F1
#
_entry.id   AF-A0A1S8T004-F1
#
_cell.length_a   1.000
_cell.length_b   1.000
_cell.length_c   1.000
_cell.angle_alpha   90.00
_cell.angle_beta   90.00
_cell.angle_gamma   90.00
#
_symmetry.space_group_name_H-M   'P 1'
#
loop_
_entity.id
_entity.type
_entity.pdbx_description
1 polymer ?
#
loop_
_entity_poly.entity_id
_entity_poly.type
_entity_poly.pdbx_seq_one_letter_code
_entity_poly.pdbx_strand_id
1 'polypeptide(L)'
;MNNILNNTYHQKLNIGINNNQNAYKINSNTSLSNNTTDQTNSTDNIELNERDENIVNTKKAYDAFKDSCSDFGYVQALNGNCADMSLYYNTALSIMEYEGIPTSSFIPDSQNPTSYLSFIDKVKDFAKDLNTTKPGFLPDSFVDFCDSYKEKLKQYGCN
;
A
#
# COMPACT_ATOMS: atom_id res chain seq x y z
N MET A 1 18.13 -19.36 -37.50
CA MET A 1 17.18 -18.25 -37.67
C MET A 1 16.63 -17.93 -36.28
N ASN A 2 17.15 -16.87 -35.65
CA ASN A 2 16.74 -16.42 -34.32
C ASN A 2 15.74 -15.29 -34.48
N ASN A 3 14.51 -15.48 -34.02
CA ASN A 3 13.53 -14.40 -33.87
C ASN A 3 13.53 -13.96 -32.40
N ILE A 4 14.32 -12.93 -32.09
CA ILE A 4 14.24 -12.22 -30.81
C ILE A 4 13.10 -11.20 -30.95
N LEU A 5 11.95 -11.51 -30.36
CA LEU A 5 10.86 -10.54 -30.19
C LEU A 5 11.22 -9.62 -29.01
N ASN A 6 11.88 -8.51 -29.33
CA ASN A 6 12.03 -7.37 -28.43
C ASN A 6 10.63 -6.79 -28.14
N ASN A 7 10.07 -7.08 -26.97
CA ASN A 7 8.88 -6.40 -26.50
C ASN A 7 9.28 -5.28 -25.52
N THR A 8 9.42 -4.07 -26.07
CA THR A 8 9.74 -2.86 -25.33
C THR A 8 8.46 -2.30 -24.69
N TYR A 9 8.04 -2.82 -23.55
CA TYR A 9 7.02 -2.15 -22.72
C TYR A 9 7.67 -1.11 -21.80
N HIS A 10 8.10 0.00 -22.37
CA HIS A 10 8.32 1.23 -21.61
C HIS A 10 7.10 2.15 -21.78
N GLN A 11 6.01 1.85 -21.09
CA GLN A 11 5.03 2.90 -20.80
C GLN A 11 5.65 3.80 -19.73
N LYS A 12 6.25 4.91 -20.17
CA LYS A 12 6.56 6.04 -19.28
C LYS A 12 5.25 6.49 -18.65
N LEU A 13 5.05 6.16 -17.38
CA LEU A 13 4.05 6.80 -16.54
C LEU A 13 4.40 8.29 -16.49
N ASN A 14 3.74 9.08 -17.32
CA ASN A 14 3.81 10.53 -17.25
C ASN A 14 2.96 10.94 -16.05
N ILE A 15 3.51 10.79 -14.84
CA ILE A 15 2.93 11.38 -13.63
C ILE A 15 3.12 12.88 -13.80
N GLY A 16 2.13 13.55 -14.37
CA GLY A 16 2.04 15.00 -14.32
C GLY A 16 1.98 15.40 -12.85
N ILE A 17 3.13 15.74 -12.28
CA ILE A 17 3.23 16.40 -10.99
C ILE A 17 2.64 17.80 -11.20
N ASN A 18 1.32 17.90 -11.09
CA ASN A 18 0.67 19.17 -10.84
C ASN A 18 1.05 19.57 -9.43
N ASN A 19 2.21 20.23 -9.29
CA ASN A 19 2.57 21.03 -8.14
C ASN A 19 1.58 22.21 -8.05
N ASN A 20 0.33 21.95 -7.69
CA ASN A 20 -0.47 22.96 -7.02
C ASN A 20 0.12 23.09 -5.62
N GLN A 21 1.20 23.87 -5.53
CA GLN A 21 1.61 24.47 -4.28
C GLN A 21 0.49 25.42 -3.85
N ASN A 22 -0.53 24.87 -3.21
CA ASN A 22 -1.40 25.65 -2.35
C ASN A 22 -0.54 26.07 -1.17
N ALA A 23 0.22 27.15 -1.37
CA ALA A 23 0.85 27.89 -0.29
C ALA A 23 -0.27 28.21 0.70
N TYR A 24 -0.21 27.60 1.88
CA TYR A 24 -1.06 27.96 3.00
C TYR A 24 -0.83 29.45 3.27
N LYS A 25 -1.74 30.30 2.79
CA LYS A 25 -1.80 31.71 3.16
C LYS A 25 -2.25 31.73 4.62
N ILE A 26 -1.31 31.70 5.54
CA ILE A 26 -1.57 32.03 6.94
C ILE A 26 -1.95 33.51 6.96
N ASN A 27 -3.25 33.78 7.03
CA ASN A 27 -3.75 35.14 7.16
C ASN A 27 -3.70 35.51 8.66
N SER A 28 -2.53 35.89 9.14
CA SER A 28 -2.35 36.39 10.50
C SER A 28 -2.96 37.79 10.61
N ASN A 29 -4.26 37.88 10.84
CA ASN A 29 -4.87 39.11 11.33
C ASN A 29 -4.47 39.33 12.79
N THR A 30 -3.25 39.82 13.02
CA THR A 30 -2.84 40.31 14.33
C THR A 30 -3.53 41.64 14.61
N SER A 31 -4.73 41.58 15.17
CA SER A 31 -5.23 42.65 16.05
C SER A 31 -4.64 42.39 17.43
N LEU A 32 -3.59 43.14 17.80
CA LEU A 32 -3.17 43.21 19.19
C LEU A 32 -4.26 43.95 19.97
N SER A 33 -5.11 43.19 20.66
CA SER A 33 -5.88 43.68 21.79
C SER A 33 -5.34 43.02 23.05
N ASN A 34 -4.61 43.79 23.85
CA ASN A 34 -4.23 43.42 25.19
C ASN A 34 -5.49 43.17 26.03
N ASN A 35 -5.65 41.97 26.59
CA ASN A 35 -5.83 41.75 28.03
C ASN A 35 -6.38 40.35 28.34
N THR A 36 -5.94 39.88 29.52
CA THR A 36 -6.47 38.81 30.35
C THR A 36 -6.12 37.36 30.00
N THR A 37 -5.30 36.81 30.89
CA THR A 37 -4.99 35.41 31.16
C THR A 37 -6.28 34.62 31.34
N ASP A 38 -6.70 33.88 30.32
CA ASP A 38 -7.57 32.73 30.48
C ASP A 38 -6.81 31.50 29.98
N GLN A 39 -6.55 30.56 30.88
CA GLN A 39 -6.10 29.22 30.54
C GLN A 39 -7.21 28.53 29.74
N THR A 40 -7.18 28.67 28.42
CA THR A 40 -7.96 27.82 27.54
C THR A 40 -7.19 26.51 27.38
N ASN A 41 -7.70 25.45 28.00
CA ASN A 41 -7.38 24.09 27.59
C ASN A 41 -7.95 23.90 26.17
N SER A 42 -7.25 24.40 25.16
CA SER A 42 -7.59 24.14 23.75
C SER A 42 -7.09 22.73 23.44
N THR A 43 -7.92 21.73 23.68
CA THR A 43 -7.82 20.50 22.89
C THR A 43 -8.28 20.86 21.48
N ASP A 44 -7.33 21.27 20.64
CA ASP A 44 -7.55 21.44 19.21
C ASP A 44 -7.90 20.08 18.62
N ASN A 45 -9.20 19.77 18.54
CA ASN A 45 -9.69 18.61 17.82
C ASN A 45 -9.67 18.94 16.33
N ILE A 46 -8.71 18.37 15.62
CA ILE A 46 -8.71 18.37 14.14
C ILE A 46 -9.67 17.27 13.70
N GLU A 47 -10.87 17.64 13.28
CA GLU A 47 -11.79 16.74 12.59
C GLU A 47 -11.31 16.57 11.14
N LEU A 48 -10.90 15.35 10.79
CA LEU A 48 -10.60 14.96 9.42
C LEU A 48 -11.91 14.62 8.71
N ASN A 49 -12.05 15.02 7.45
CA ASN A 49 -13.16 14.54 6.64
C ASN A 49 -12.86 13.14 6.08
N GLU A 50 -13.88 12.43 5.59
CA GLU A 50 -13.76 11.07 5.05
C GLU A 50 -12.69 10.94 3.94
N ARG A 51 -12.47 11.99 3.14
CA ARG A 51 -11.45 11.99 2.08
C ARG A 51 -10.04 12.02 2.67
N ASP A 52 -9.83 12.79 3.71
CA ASP A 52 -8.54 12.89 4.40
C ASP A 52 -8.24 11.59 5.16
N GLU A 53 -9.25 10.95 5.75
CA GLU A 53 -9.11 9.63 6.38
C GLU A 53 -8.73 8.53 5.37
N ASN A 54 -9.37 8.51 4.19
CA ASN A 54 -9.01 7.57 3.12
C ASN A 54 -7.55 7.73 2.66
N ILE A 55 -7.07 8.98 2.53
CA ILE A 55 -5.67 9.26 2.15
C ILE A 55 -4.71 8.77 3.24
N VAL A 56 -5.00 9.09 4.50
CA VAL A 56 -4.18 8.66 5.64
C VAL A 56 -4.13 7.13 5.74
N ASN A 57 -5.26 6.44 5.59
CA ASN A 57 -5.33 4.99 5.66
C ASN A 57 -4.62 4.31 4.48
N THR A 58 -4.76 4.87 3.27
CA THR A 58 -4.01 4.42 2.08
C THR A 58 -2.50 4.54 2.31
N LYS A 59 -2.05 5.68 2.86
CA LYS A 59 -0.63 5.90 3.16
C LYS A 59 -0.11 4.90 4.19
N LYS A 60 -0.86 4.68 5.28
CA LYS A 60 -0.51 3.69 6.32
C LYS A 60 -0.41 2.26 5.75
N ALA A 61 -1.37 1.86 4.92
CA ALA A 61 -1.35 0.54 4.29
C ALA A 61 -0.15 0.38 3.35
N TYR A 62 0.15 1.42 2.57
CA TYR A 62 1.32 1.44 1.70
C TYR A 62 2.65 1.38 2.47
N ASP A 63 2.75 2.11 3.58
CA ASP A 63 3.94 2.09 4.43
C ASP A 63 4.14 0.71 5.07
N ALA A 64 3.07 0.12 5.61
CA ALA A 64 3.11 -1.26 6.12
C ALA A 64 3.59 -2.26 5.04
N PHE A 65 3.14 -2.09 3.79
CA PHE A 65 3.57 -2.92 2.67
C PHE A 65 5.06 -2.75 2.35
N LYS A 66 5.52 -1.50 2.22
CA LYS A 66 6.92 -1.18 1.95
C LYS A 66 7.85 -1.69 3.05
N ASP A 67 7.45 -1.52 4.30
CA ASP A 67 8.16 -2.01 5.45
C ASP A 67 8.22 -3.54 5.49
N SER A 68 7.14 -4.22 5.11
CA SER A 68 7.12 -5.69 5.04
C SER A 68 8.01 -6.20 3.92
N CYS A 69 8.02 -5.53 2.76
CA CYS A 69 8.94 -5.89 1.67
C CYS A 69 10.40 -5.69 2.09
N SER A 70 10.69 -4.65 2.86
CA SER A 70 12.04 -4.33 3.33
C SER A 70 12.56 -5.37 4.33
N ASP A 71 11.71 -5.87 5.24
CA ASP A 71 12.08 -6.90 6.21
C ASP A 71 12.49 -8.22 5.55
N PHE A 72 11.82 -8.58 4.45
CA PHE A 72 12.12 -9.81 3.69
C PHE A 72 13.27 -9.63 2.70
N GLY A 73 13.60 -8.38 2.35
CA GLY A 73 14.67 -8.05 1.41
C GLY A 73 14.40 -8.57 0.00
N TYR A 74 15.48 -8.92 -0.70
CA TYR A 74 15.45 -9.41 -2.07
C TYR A 74 15.56 -10.93 -2.10
N VAL A 75 14.68 -11.57 -2.86
CA VAL A 75 14.70 -13.01 -3.13
C VAL A 75 14.90 -13.27 -4.62
N GLN A 76 15.48 -14.41 -4.94
CA GLN A 76 15.80 -14.77 -6.32
C GLN A 76 14.51 -15.06 -7.11
N ALA A 77 14.37 -14.38 -8.24
CA ALA A 77 13.28 -14.55 -9.18
C ALA A 77 13.60 -15.66 -10.20
N LEU A 78 12.54 -16.21 -10.79
CA LEU A 78 12.63 -17.29 -11.79
C LEU A 78 13.50 -16.94 -13.01
N ASN A 79 13.65 -15.65 -13.33
CA ASN A 79 14.49 -15.17 -14.42
C ASN A 79 15.98 -14.96 -14.02
N GLY A 80 16.38 -15.38 -12.82
CA GLY A 80 17.73 -15.22 -12.30
C GLY A 80 18.06 -13.84 -11.73
N ASN A 81 17.13 -12.88 -11.80
CA ASN A 81 17.28 -11.58 -11.15
C ASN A 81 16.87 -11.65 -9.67
N CYS A 82 17.18 -10.63 -8.90
CA CYS A 82 16.66 -10.46 -7.54
C CYS A 82 15.49 -9.48 -7.54
N ALA A 83 14.42 -9.80 -6.81
CA ALA A 83 13.28 -8.93 -6.63
C ALA A 83 12.80 -8.96 -5.18
N ASP A 84 12.25 -7.86 -4.69
CA ASP A 84 11.61 -7.82 -3.38
C ASP A 84 10.21 -8.46 -3.42
N MET A 85 9.59 -8.60 -2.26
CA MET A 85 8.24 -9.19 -2.15
C MET A 85 7.16 -8.42 -2.90
N SER A 86 7.41 -7.15 -3.28
CA SER A 86 6.43 -6.36 -4.00
C SER A 86 6.17 -6.89 -5.41
N LEU A 87 7.21 -7.41 -6.08
CA LEU A 87 7.04 -8.04 -7.40
C LEU A 87 6.13 -9.26 -7.32
N TYR A 88 6.39 -10.15 -6.37
CA TYR A 88 5.64 -11.39 -6.21
C TYR A 88 4.22 -11.14 -5.76
N TYR A 89 4.01 -10.17 -4.86
CA TYR A 89 2.68 -9.80 -4.41
C TYR A 89 1.83 -9.26 -5.56
N ASN A 90 2.38 -8.32 -6.36
CA ASN A 90 1.69 -7.81 -7.54
C ASN A 90 1.46 -8.89 -8.61
N THR A 91 2.37 -9.85 -8.72
CA THR A 91 2.21 -11.00 -9.63
C THR A 91 1.05 -11.89 -9.17
N ALA A 92 0.97 -12.21 -7.88
CA ALA A 92 -0.15 -12.96 -7.33
C ALA A 92 -1.49 -12.25 -7.59
N LEU A 93 -1.56 -10.94 -7.33
CA LEU A 93 -2.75 -10.14 -7.63
C LEU A 93 -3.12 -10.18 -9.12
N SER A 94 -2.14 -10.02 -10.01
CA SER A 94 -2.39 -10.04 -11.46
C SER A 94 -2.95 -11.40 -11.92
N ILE A 95 -2.53 -12.50 -11.31
CA ILE A 95 -3.06 -13.83 -11.63
C ILE A 95 -4.46 -14.00 -11.06
N MET A 96 -4.70 -13.55 -9.82
CA MET A 96 -6.05 -13.54 -9.24
C MET A 96 -7.03 -12.79 -10.15
N GLU A 97 -6.66 -11.60 -10.64
CA GLU A 97 -7.48 -10.84 -11.61
C GLU A 97 -7.73 -11.61 -12.90
N TYR A 98 -6.68 -12.24 -13.46
CA TYR A 98 -6.79 -13.04 -14.67
C TYR A 98 -7.73 -14.25 -14.50
N GLU A 99 -7.77 -14.83 -13.31
CA GLU A 99 -8.67 -15.93 -12.94
C GLU A 99 -10.08 -15.45 -12.53
N GLY A 100 -10.35 -14.15 -12.62
CA GLY A 100 -11.65 -13.55 -12.29
C GLY A 100 -11.91 -13.42 -10.79
N ILE A 101 -10.88 -13.57 -9.95
CA ILE A 101 -10.95 -13.32 -8.52
C ILE A 101 -10.83 -11.81 -8.29
N PRO A 102 -11.82 -11.15 -7.68
CA PRO A 102 -11.74 -9.72 -7.42
C PRO A 102 -10.55 -9.39 -6.53
N THR A 103 -9.66 -8.53 -7.04
CA THR A 103 -8.58 -7.92 -6.26
C THR A 103 -9.01 -6.52 -5.83
N SER A 104 -8.55 -6.12 -4.65
CA SER A 104 -8.59 -4.71 -4.27
C SER A 104 -7.18 -4.15 -4.40
N SER A 105 -7.06 -2.98 -5.00
CA SER A 105 -5.83 -2.18 -4.85
C SER A 105 -5.74 -1.69 -3.41
N PHE A 106 -4.60 -1.12 -3.01
CA PHE A 106 -4.27 -0.59 -1.66
C PHE A 106 -5.20 0.53 -1.15
N ILE A 107 -6.48 0.51 -1.48
CA ILE A 107 -7.50 1.41 -0.98
C ILE A 107 -8.26 0.63 0.09
N PRO A 108 -7.87 0.76 1.38
CA PRO A 108 -8.78 0.41 2.44
C PRO A 108 -10.01 1.31 2.27
N ASP A 109 -11.14 0.71 1.93
CA ASP A 109 -12.42 1.39 2.03
C ASP A 109 -12.57 1.81 3.50
N SER A 110 -12.57 3.12 3.77
CA SER A 110 -12.76 3.66 5.13
C SER A 110 -14.05 3.15 5.78
N GLN A 111 -15.03 2.72 4.99
CA GLN A 111 -16.27 2.13 5.51
C GLN A 111 -16.11 0.65 5.92
N ASN A 112 -15.10 -0.06 5.42
CA ASN A 112 -14.85 -1.48 5.71
C ASN A 112 -13.36 -1.81 5.78
N PRO A 113 -12.62 -1.33 6.79
CA PRO A 113 -11.19 -1.60 6.90
C PRO A 113 -10.91 -3.10 7.21
N THR A 114 -11.88 -3.82 7.78
CA THR A 114 -11.92 -5.29 7.93
C THR A 114 -11.80 -6.05 6.60
N SER A 115 -12.16 -5.41 5.48
CA SER A 115 -12.00 -6.00 4.14
C SER A 115 -10.54 -6.17 3.76
N TYR A 116 -9.65 -5.31 4.27
CA TYR A 116 -8.26 -5.27 3.83
C TYR A 116 -7.43 -6.39 4.46
N LEU A 117 -7.53 -6.60 5.77
CA LEU A 117 -6.86 -7.73 6.44
C LEU A 117 -7.36 -9.08 5.92
N SER A 118 -8.66 -9.18 5.69
CA SER A 118 -9.29 -10.38 5.13
C SER A 118 -8.85 -10.61 3.67
N PHE A 119 -8.53 -9.55 2.93
CA PHE A 119 -8.00 -9.67 1.58
C PHE A 119 -6.59 -10.26 1.57
N ILE A 120 -5.73 -9.89 2.54
CA ILE A 120 -4.39 -10.48 2.66
C ILE A 120 -4.47 -11.99 2.90
N ASP A 121 -5.44 -12.45 3.69
CA ASP A 121 -5.68 -13.90 3.88
C ASP A 121 -6.06 -14.58 2.56
N LYS A 122 -6.90 -13.94 1.73
CA LYS A 122 -7.24 -14.47 0.41
C LYS A 122 -6.02 -14.58 -0.51
N VAL A 123 -5.14 -13.59 -0.51
CA VAL A 123 -3.89 -13.64 -1.29
C VAL A 123 -2.98 -14.76 -0.78
N LYS A 124 -2.89 -14.93 0.54
CA LYS A 124 -2.13 -16.01 1.18
C LYS A 124 -2.66 -17.39 0.79
N ASP A 125 -3.97 -17.60 0.86
CA ASP A 125 -4.59 -18.88 0.53
C ASP A 125 -4.47 -19.18 -0.96
N PHE A 126 -4.68 -18.17 -1.82
CA PHE A 126 -4.41 -18.26 -3.25
C PHE A 126 -2.97 -18.69 -3.53
N ALA A 127 -1.98 -18.13 -2.83
CA ALA A 127 -0.58 -18.48 -3.00
C ALA A 127 -0.28 -19.95 -2.61
N LYS A 128 -0.94 -20.49 -1.58
CA LYS A 128 -0.81 -21.92 -1.21
C LYS A 128 -1.37 -22.84 -2.30
N ASP A 129 -2.53 -22.49 -2.84
CA ASP A 129 -3.15 -23.24 -3.95
C ASP A 129 -2.30 -23.18 -5.21
N LEU A 130 -1.77 -21.99 -5.53
CA LEU A 130 -0.85 -21.78 -6.64
C LEU A 130 0.43 -22.60 -6.48
N ASN A 131 1.01 -22.66 -5.28
CA ASN A 131 2.21 -23.46 -5.03
C ASN A 131 1.93 -24.98 -5.14
N THR A 132 0.70 -25.41 -4.86
CA THR A 132 0.29 -26.81 -5.06
C THR A 132 0.21 -27.17 -6.54
N THR A 133 -0.27 -26.26 -7.38
CA THR A 133 -0.43 -26.49 -8.83
C THR A 133 0.80 -26.15 -9.65
N LYS A 134 1.61 -25.18 -9.20
CA LYS A 134 2.84 -24.68 -9.82
C LYS A 134 3.92 -24.45 -8.75
N PRO A 135 4.56 -25.52 -8.25
CA PRO A 135 5.58 -25.41 -7.21
C PRO A 135 6.71 -24.46 -7.59
N GLY A 136 7.11 -23.59 -6.65
CA GLY A 136 8.20 -22.64 -6.84
C GLY A 136 7.86 -21.44 -7.72
N PHE A 137 6.59 -21.25 -8.10
CA PHE A 137 6.17 -20.06 -8.85
C PHE A 137 6.29 -18.78 -8.02
N LEU A 138 5.94 -18.86 -6.73
CA LEU A 138 6.20 -17.83 -5.73
C LEU A 138 7.35 -18.29 -4.82
N PRO A 139 8.11 -17.36 -4.23
CA PRO A 139 9.14 -17.69 -3.25
C PRO A 139 8.55 -18.45 -2.05
N ASP A 140 9.32 -19.37 -1.46
CA ASP A 140 8.86 -20.16 -0.30
C ASP A 140 8.43 -19.26 0.89
N SER A 141 9.10 -18.12 1.07
CA SER A 141 8.79 -17.15 2.12
C SER A 141 7.61 -16.23 1.79
N PHE A 142 6.90 -16.43 0.67
CA PHE A 142 5.77 -15.57 0.29
C PHE A 142 4.59 -15.69 1.27
N VAL A 143 4.32 -16.90 1.78
CA VAL A 143 3.26 -17.12 2.76
C VAL A 143 3.56 -16.40 4.07
N ASP A 144 4.81 -16.46 4.52
CA ASP A 144 5.28 -15.74 5.72
C ASP A 144 5.26 -14.23 5.50
N PHE A 145 5.55 -13.77 4.29
CA PHE A 145 5.42 -12.37 3.90
C PHE A 145 3.97 -11.88 4.04
N CYS A 146 2.97 -12.66 3.61
CA CYS A 146 1.57 -12.29 3.80
C CYS A 146 1.20 -12.13 5.28
N ASP A 147 1.70 -13.02 6.15
CA ASP A 147 1.45 -12.93 7.59
C ASP A 147 2.11 -11.68 8.20
N SER A 148 3.39 -11.45 7.88
CA SER A 148 4.11 -10.26 8.33
C SER A 148 3.46 -8.97 7.83
N TYR A 149 3.00 -8.94 6.57
CA TYR A 149 2.30 -7.80 6.02
C TYR A 149 0.99 -7.53 6.77
N LYS A 150 0.21 -8.57 7.05
CA LYS A 150 -1.01 -8.47 7.85
C LYS A 150 -0.74 -7.96 9.27
N GLU A 151 0.36 -8.37 9.88
CA GLU A 151 0.76 -7.87 11.20
C GLU A 151 1.18 -6.40 11.16
N LYS A 152 1.96 -5.98 10.15
CA LYS A 152 2.33 -4.56 9.99
C LYS A 152 1.10 -3.68 9.76
N LEU A 153 0.13 -4.13 8.98
CA LEU A 153 -1.11 -3.38 8.79
C LEU A 153 -1.80 -3.06 10.13
N LYS A 154 -1.89 -4.04 11.03
CA LYS A 154 -2.43 -3.83 12.37
C LYS A 154 -1.59 -2.85 13.20
N GLN A 155 -0.26 -2.95 13.13
CA GLN A 155 0.66 -2.03 13.83
C GLN A 155 0.50 -0.58 13.36
N TYR A 156 0.25 -0.39 12.07
CA TYR A 156 -0.03 0.91 11.46
C TYR A 156 -1.47 1.41 11.71
N GLY A 157 -2.30 0.63 12.39
CA GLY A 157 -3.69 0.96 12.70
C GLY A 157 -4.66 0.77 11.53
N CYS A 158 -4.31 -0.07 10.55
CA CYS A 158 -5.19 -0.52 9.48
C CYS A 158 -5.89 -1.82 9.94
N ASN A 159 -7.16 -1.73 10.34
CA ASN A 159 -7.90 -2.82 10.99
C ASN A 159 -9.08 -3.33 10.17
#